data_AF-A0A661Y7Q2-F1
#
_entry.id   AF-A0A661Y7Q2-F1
#
_cell.length_a   1.000
_cell.length_b   1.000
_cell.length_c   1.000
_cell.angle_alpha   90.00
_cell.angle_beta   90.00
_cell.angle_gamma   90.00
#
_symmetry.space_group_name_H-M   'P 1'
#
loop_
_entity.id
_entity.type
_entity.pdbx_description
1 polymer ?
#
loop_
_entity_poly.entity_id
_entity_poly.type
_entity_poly.pdbx_seq_one_letter_code
_entity_poly.pdbx_strand_id
1 'polypeptide(L)'
;MRKTILLMLFFTFLLVTAGQAQYGIQRSIRNKVRRDAREHAVKEEEKAKAEAEDEAMEKADKELDKAAEAAEPGLEKAEEAEEQAEEATIYGIGKYNEFAEGYEADVESKDPADYKKYRFNSAVVTYDVNGSEEGTKTLYIDMGGYKVAEYREVQHKKSKEKTASIMIGADVIGIDFDDKSATKVHNPLAYALANPDRDWEETAENILEHTGFKKTGQETILGRECDLWQHGKMKIWVWDGLTLKSVYGRDVETATNVQIDKGVPQDVFEVPEGFEYEEINAGDMFPEISEDDAKAAFDEDEDRDEFLDEIENMTYSEYKVIVLEEDPGLSDQEIKQSYLYLRQEAKRRHRIEE
;
A
#
# COMPACT_ATOMS: atom_id res chain seq x y z
N MET A 1 -1.57 25.93 -92.51
CA MET A 1 -2.46 26.15 -93.69
C MET A 1 -2.07 25.18 -94.79
N ARG A 2 -3.06 24.56 -95.47
CA ARG A 2 -2.95 23.44 -96.47
C ARG A 2 -2.53 22.10 -95.85
N LYS A 3 -2.92 20.92 -96.31
CA LYS A 3 -4.01 20.35 -97.13
C LYS A 3 -3.86 18.80 -96.96
N THR A 4 -4.92 18.06 -97.29
CA THR A 4 -4.94 16.68 -97.83
C THR A 4 -4.77 15.42 -96.93
N ILE A 5 -5.76 14.51 -97.10
CA ILE A 5 -5.68 13.05 -97.33
C ILE A 5 -6.07 12.08 -96.18
N LEU A 6 -7.15 11.32 -96.48
CA LEU A 6 -7.51 9.91 -96.18
C LEU A 6 -7.49 9.39 -94.72
N LEU A 7 -8.15 8.31 -94.29
CA LEU A 7 -9.23 7.39 -94.72
C LEU A 7 -9.01 6.10 -93.88
N MET A 8 -10.10 5.45 -93.45
CA MET A 8 -10.21 4.17 -92.70
C MET A 8 -10.02 4.25 -91.18
N LEU A 9 -11.00 3.91 -90.31
CA LEU A 9 -12.23 3.09 -90.42
C LEU A 9 -13.43 3.89 -89.84
N PHE A 10 -14.50 4.24 -90.56
CA PHE A 10 -15.55 3.43 -91.20
C PHE A 10 -16.32 2.48 -90.25
N PHE A 11 -17.57 2.88 -89.98
CA PHE A 11 -18.81 2.06 -89.99
C PHE A 11 -18.87 0.83 -89.05
N THR A 12 -19.80 0.71 -88.11
CA THR A 12 -21.26 0.79 -88.30
C THR A 12 -22.01 1.15 -87.01
N PHE A 13 -22.76 2.24 -87.10
CA PHE A 13 -24.08 2.38 -86.48
C PHE A 13 -25.04 1.35 -87.12
N LEU A 14 -26.05 0.88 -86.37
CA LEU A 14 -27.35 0.29 -86.79
C LEU A 14 -27.63 -1.14 -86.29
N LEU A 15 -28.56 -1.20 -85.33
CA LEU A 15 -29.72 -2.11 -85.30
C LEU A 15 -29.63 -3.40 -86.14
N VAL A 16 -29.27 -4.51 -85.49
CA VAL A 16 -29.75 -5.88 -85.78
C VAL A 16 -29.61 -6.64 -84.45
N THR A 17 -30.63 -6.78 -83.59
CA THR A 17 -31.73 -7.75 -83.72
C THR A 17 -31.44 -8.93 -84.65
N ALA A 18 -30.37 -9.71 -84.38
CA ALA A 18 -30.24 -11.12 -84.73
C ALA A 18 -28.90 -11.62 -84.17
N GLY A 19 -28.94 -12.42 -83.10
CA GLY A 19 -27.72 -12.99 -82.51
C GLY A 19 -27.72 -13.18 -80.99
N GLN A 20 -28.82 -12.91 -80.29
CA GLN A 20 -29.01 -13.42 -78.90
C GLN A 20 -29.61 -14.84 -78.97
N ALA A 21 -28.93 -15.73 -79.68
CA ALA A 21 -29.20 -17.17 -79.68
C ALA A 21 -27.90 -17.95 -79.87
N GLN A 22 -26.81 -17.53 -79.23
CA GLN A 22 -25.64 -18.39 -79.05
C GLN A 22 -24.83 -17.87 -77.87
N TYR A 23 -24.54 -18.78 -76.93
CA TYR A 23 -23.85 -18.55 -75.66
C TYR A 23 -24.70 -17.89 -74.57
N GLY A 24 -25.60 -18.70 -74.01
CA GLY A 24 -26.00 -18.54 -72.62
C GLY A 24 -24.76 -18.65 -71.74
N ILE A 25 -24.17 -17.51 -71.37
CA ILE A 25 -23.29 -17.45 -70.20
C ILE A 25 -24.15 -17.92 -69.03
N GLN A 26 -23.93 -19.16 -68.60
CA GLN A 26 -24.69 -19.80 -67.53
C GLN A 26 -24.84 -18.82 -66.38
N ARG A 27 -26.05 -18.69 -65.85
CA ARG A 27 -26.40 -17.85 -64.70
C ARG A 27 -25.40 -18.00 -63.54
N SER A 28 -24.79 -19.19 -63.40
CA SER A 28 -23.72 -19.50 -62.45
C SER A 28 -22.42 -18.71 -62.66
N ILE A 29 -21.96 -18.51 -63.90
CA ILE A 29 -20.73 -17.75 -64.21
C ILE A 29 -20.95 -16.26 -63.94
N ARG A 30 -22.11 -15.73 -64.32
CA ARG A 30 -22.49 -14.34 -64.03
C ARG A 30 -22.60 -14.08 -62.52
N ASN A 31 -23.19 -15.02 -61.78
CA ASN A 31 -23.29 -14.92 -60.32
C ASN A 31 -21.92 -15.03 -59.64
N LYS A 32 -21.01 -15.89 -60.14
CA LYS A 32 -19.64 -16.01 -59.64
C LYS A 32 -18.84 -14.73 -59.87
N VAL A 33 -18.79 -14.21 -61.09
CA VAL A 33 -18.10 -12.93 -61.40
C VAL A 33 -18.67 -11.76 -60.58
N ARG A 34 -20.00 -11.72 -60.36
CA ARG A 34 -20.63 -10.70 -59.52
C ARG A 34 -20.31 -10.86 -58.03
N ARG A 35 -20.09 -12.08 -57.55
CA ARG A 35 -19.66 -12.36 -56.18
C ARG A 35 -18.19 -11.99 -56.00
N ASP A 36 -17.33 -12.43 -56.90
CA ASP A 36 -15.89 -12.14 -56.84
C ASP A 36 -15.64 -10.62 -56.99
N ALA A 37 -16.41 -9.93 -57.84
CA ALA A 37 -16.35 -8.46 -57.94
C ALA A 37 -16.94 -7.74 -56.71
N ARG A 38 -17.90 -8.34 -55.99
CA ARG A 38 -18.41 -7.80 -54.72
C ARG A 38 -17.41 -8.04 -53.59
N GLU A 39 -16.81 -9.21 -53.51
CA GLU A 39 -15.76 -9.52 -52.53
C GLU A 39 -14.54 -8.62 -52.74
N HIS A 40 -14.14 -8.39 -54.00
CA HIS A 40 -13.08 -7.42 -54.31
C HIS A 40 -13.50 -5.99 -53.97
N ALA A 41 -14.74 -5.57 -54.26
CA ALA A 41 -15.22 -4.24 -53.92
C ALA A 41 -15.33 -4.03 -52.39
N VAL A 42 -15.74 -5.05 -51.64
CA VAL A 42 -15.77 -5.04 -50.17
C VAL A 42 -14.35 -4.93 -49.61
N LYS A 43 -13.39 -5.72 -50.14
CA LYS A 43 -11.98 -5.63 -49.74
C LYS A 43 -11.36 -4.27 -50.04
N GLU A 44 -11.65 -3.70 -51.21
CA GLU A 44 -11.21 -2.34 -51.57
C GLU A 44 -11.87 -1.27 -50.70
N GLU A 45 -13.15 -1.43 -50.36
CA GLU A 45 -13.87 -0.52 -49.45
C GLU A 45 -13.35 -0.61 -48.01
N GLU A 46 -13.06 -1.82 -47.51
CA GLU A 46 -12.45 -2.06 -46.20
C GLU A 46 -11.04 -1.48 -46.15
N LYS A 47 -10.24 -1.69 -47.20
CA LYS A 47 -8.91 -1.09 -47.34
C LYS A 47 -8.96 0.44 -47.35
N ALA A 48 -9.85 1.04 -48.14
CA ALA A 48 -10.02 2.49 -48.18
C ALA A 48 -10.52 3.07 -46.85
N LYS A 49 -11.33 2.32 -46.09
CA LYS A 49 -11.74 2.70 -44.73
C LYS A 49 -10.57 2.63 -43.75
N ALA A 50 -9.76 1.57 -43.80
CA ALA A 50 -8.56 1.45 -42.96
C ALA A 50 -7.57 2.59 -43.25
N GLU A 51 -7.29 2.89 -44.52
CA GLU A 51 -6.43 4.01 -44.92
C GLU A 51 -6.96 5.35 -44.41
N ALA A 52 -8.28 5.59 -44.50
CA ALA A 52 -8.89 6.81 -43.97
C ALA A 52 -8.88 6.89 -42.44
N GLU A 53 -9.01 5.76 -41.73
CA GLU A 53 -8.86 5.70 -40.28
C GLU A 53 -7.41 5.98 -39.87
N ASP A 54 -6.44 5.37 -40.53
CA ASP A 54 -5.01 5.61 -40.29
C ASP A 54 -4.65 7.09 -40.51
N GLU A 55 -5.10 7.70 -41.62
CA GLU A 55 -4.91 9.13 -41.88
C GLU A 55 -5.54 10.03 -40.80
N ALA A 56 -6.73 9.67 -40.32
CA ALA A 56 -7.42 10.42 -39.26
C ALA A 56 -6.69 10.32 -37.92
N MET A 57 -6.18 9.13 -37.59
CA MET A 57 -5.42 8.88 -36.36
C MET A 57 -4.05 9.56 -36.40
N GLU A 58 -3.36 9.52 -37.54
CA GLU A 58 -2.10 10.22 -37.76
C GLU A 58 -2.27 11.75 -37.66
N LYS A 59 -3.42 12.28 -38.09
CA LYS A 59 -3.74 13.70 -37.90
C LYS A 59 -4.03 14.02 -36.43
N ALA A 60 -4.77 13.16 -35.73
CA ALA A 60 -5.06 13.33 -34.31
C ALA A 60 -3.78 13.29 -33.46
N ASP A 61 -2.88 12.36 -33.76
CA ASP A 61 -1.55 12.23 -33.17
C ASP A 61 -0.72 13.52 -33.37
N LYS A 62 -0.70 14.10 -34.57
CA LYS A 62 -0.06 15.41 -34.83
C LYS A 62 -0.71 16.60 -34.11
N GLU A 63 -2.00 16.52 -33.81
CA GLU A 63 -2.68 17.54 -33.01
C GLU A 63 -2.36 17.37 -31.52
N LEU A 64 -2.18 16.13 -31.05
CA LEU A 64 -1.70 15.80 -29.71
C LEU A 64 -0.24 16.22 -29.51
N ASP A 65 0.64 16.04 -30.50
CA ASP A 65 2.04 16.49 -30.42
C ASP A 65 2.13 17.99 -30.05
N LYS A 66 1.26 18.83 -30.62
CA LYS A 66 1.20 20.28 -30.30
C LYS A 66 0.65 20.58 -28.91
N ALA A 67 -0.23 19.73 -28.39
CA ALA A 67 -0.76 19.85 -27.04
C ALA A 67 0.24 19.33 -26.00
N ALA A 68 1.02 18.30 -26.37
CA ALA A 68 2.09 17.71 -25.57
C ALA A 68 3.23 18.70 -25.36
N GLU A 69 3.70 19.42 -26.39
CA GLU A 69 4.70 20.50 -26.25
C GLU A 69 4.30 21.57 -25.20
N ALA A 70 3.00 21.83 -25.04
CA ALA A 70 2.51 22.78 -24.03
C ALA A 70 2.39 22.19 -22.62
N ALA A 71 2.34 20.86 -22.50
CA ALA A 71 2.21 20.10 -21.26
C ALA A 71 3.54 19.48 -20.78
N GLU A 72 4.56 19.43 -21.65
CA GLU A 72 5.87 18.81 -21.47
C GLU A 72 6.57 19.23 -20.16
N PRO A 73 6.66 20.52 -19.79
CA PRO A 73 7.26 20.90 -18.50
C PRO A 73 6.51 20.36 -17.27
N GLY A 74 5.23 20.02 -17.41
CA GLY A 74 4.43 19.42 -16.35
C GLY A 74 4.56 17.90 -16.29
N LEU A 75 4.86 17.26 -17.42
CA LEU A 75 5.09 15.82 -17.52
C LEU A 75 6.49 15.46 -17.04
N GLU A 76 7.53 16.17 -17.49
CA GLU A 76 8.90 16.00 -16.99
C GLU A 76 8.96 16.14 -15.48
N LYS A 77 8.28 17.15 -14.94
CA LYS A 77 8.20 17.37 -13.49
C LYS A 77 7.44 16.25 -12.75
N ALA A 78 6.49 15.60 -13.41
CA ALA A 78 5.76 14.49 -12.82
C ALA A 78 6.62 13.23 -12.79
N GLU A 79 7.34 12.94 -13.87
CA GLU A 79 8.28 11.82 -13.98
C GLU A 79 9.47 11.99 -13.02
N GLU A 80 10.08 13.19 -12.95
CA GLU A 80 11.12 13.51 -11.95
C GLU A 80 10.62 13.30 -10.50
N ALA A 81 9.34 13.57 -10.25
CA ALA A 81 8.74 13.38 -8.93
C ALA A 81 8.44 11.91 -8.63
N GLU A 82 8.17 11.11 -9.66
CA GLU A 82 7.98 9.65 -9.58
C GLU A 82 9.31 8.96 -9.31
N GLU A 83 10.36 9.26 -10.08
CA GLU A 83 11.73 8.78 -9.84
C GLU A 83 12.23 9.14 -8.43
N GLN A 84 12.02 10.38 -7.99
CA GLN A 84 12.35 10.79 -6.62
C GLN A 84 11.55 10.03 -5.55
N ALA A 85 10.31 9.64 -5.84
CA ALA A 85 9.48 8.87 -4.92
C ALA A 85 9.94 7.41 -4.85
N GLU A 86 10.34 6.82 -5.97
CA GLU A 86 10.93 5.49 -6.05
C GLU A 86 12.25 5.42 -5.28
N GLU A 87 13.18 6.35 -5.54
CA GLU A 87 14.45 6.44 -4.82
C GLU A 87 14.23 6.60 -3.30
N ALA A 88 13.29 7.47 -2.90
CA ALA A 88 12.94 7.65 -1.50
C ALA A 88 12.34 6.39 -0.87
N THR A 89 11.58 5.61 -1.64
CA THR A 89 10.98 4.35 -1.20
C THR A 89 12.05 3.27 -1.01
N ILE A 90 12.94 3.09 -2.00
CA ILE A 90 14.06 2.14 -1.91
C ILE A 90 14.99 2.51 -0.75
N TYR A 91 15.34 3.80 -0.61
CA TYR A 91 16.13 4.29 0.53
C TYR A 91 15.42 4.01 1.87
N GLY A 92 14.11 4.22 1.94
CA GLY A 92 13.30 3.92 3.13
C GLY A 92 13.33 2.44 3.50
N ILE A 93 13.24 1.55 2.50
CA ILE A 93 13.34 0.10 2.67
C ILE A 93 14.74 -0.29 3.15
N GLY A 94 15.81 0.26 2.58
CA GLY A 94 17.17 0.03 3.05
C GLY A 94 17.36 0.45 4.51
N LYS A 95 16.83 1.61 4.91
CA LYS A 95 16.86 2.07 6.31
C LYS A 95 16.05 1.19 7.25
N TYR A 96 14.94 0.66 6.77
CA TYR A 96 14.10 -0.28 7.52
C TYR A 96 14.80 -1.63 7.72
N ASN A 97 15.46 -2.18 6.69
CA ASN A 97 16.21 -3.42 6.79
C ASN A 97 17.44 -3.26 7.70
N GLU A 98 18.19 -2.16 7.58
CA GLU A 98 19.29 -1.82 8.51
C GLU A 98 18.80 -1.76 9.97
N PHE A 99 17.61 -1.18 10.21
CA PHE A 99 16.99 -1.18 11.52
C PHE A 99 16.64 -2.60 11.98
N ALA A 100 16.00 -3.40 11.14
CA ALA A 100 15.55 -4.75 11.48
C ALA A 100 16.73 -5.71 11.78
N GLU A 101 17.80 -5.68 10.98
CA GLU A 101 18.98 -6.57 11.15
C GLU A 101 19.75 -6.29 12.45
N GLY A 102 19.87 -5.02 12.85
CA GLY A 102 20.59 -4.63 14.06
C GLY A 102 19.75 -4.66 15.34
N TYR A 103 18.41 -4.69 15.20
CA TYR A 103 17.49 -4.45 16.30
C TYR A 103 17.61 -5.47 17.45
N GLU A 104 17.69 -6.76 17.16
CA GLU A 104 17.75 -7.80 18.21
C GLU A 104 19.03 -7.69 19.04
N ALA A 105 20.19 -7.61 18.38
CA ALA A 105 21.48 -7.50 19.05
C ALA A 105 21.60 -6.19 19.85
N ASP A 106 21.04 -5.10 19.32
CA ASP A 106 21.02 -3.82 20.01
C ASP A 106 20.11 -3.84 21.24
N VAL A 107 18.94 -4.48 21.16
CA VAL A 107 18.00 -4.64 22.28
C VAL A 107 18.66 -5.36 23.45
N GLU A 108 19.38 -6.46 23.17
CA GLU A 108 20.08 -7.24 24.20
C GLU A 108 21.24 -6.46 24.86
N SER A 109 21.77 -5.44 24.19
CA SER A 109 22.94 -4.68 24.64
C SER A 109 22.64 -3.54 25.62
N LYS A 110 21.38 -3.10 25.75
CA LYS A 110 21.02 -1.92 26.56
C LYS A 110 21.06 -2.19 28.06
N ASP A 111 21.57 -1.22 28.83
CA ASP A 111 21.64 -1.32 30.29
C ASP A 111 20.23 -1.16 30.89
N PRO A 112 19.83 -1.99 31.89
CA PRO A 112 18.57 -1.80 32.61
C PRO A 112 18.29 -0.37 33.09
N ALA A 113 19.34 0.39 33.44
CA ALA A 113 19.23 1.79 33.84
C ALA A 113 18.61 2.68 32.76
N ASP A 114 18.79 2.35 31.48
CA ASP A 114 18.27 3.11 30.34
C ASP A 114 16.74 3.08 30.28
N TYR A 115 16.12 2.09 30.92
CA TYR A 115 14.66 1.88 30.98
C TYR A 115 14.00 2.44 32.24
N LYS A 116 14.78 3.07 33.13
CA LYS A 116 14.25 3.61 34.38
C LYS A 116 13.30 4.78 34.09
N LYS A 117 12.00 4.56 34.30
CA LYS A 117 10.92 5.52 34.03
C LYS A 117 10.27 6.12 35.28
N TYR A 118 10.48 5.51 36.44
CA TYR A 118 9.90 5.97 37.70
C TYR A 118 10.96 6.54 38.65
N ARG A 119 10.54 7.50 39.48
CA ARG A 119 11.40 8.06 40.53
C ARG A 119 11.64 7.08 41.68
N PHE A 120 10.72 6.14 41.90
CA PHE A 120 10.85 5.02 42.83
C PHE A 120 11.46 3.78 42.14
N ASN A 121 12.01 2.86 42.94
CA ASN A 121 12.63 1.64 42.40
C ASN A 121 11.63 0.50 42.24
N SER A 122 10.67 0.37 43.16
CA SER A 122 9.66 -0.68 43.07
C SER A 122 8.27 -0.21 43.47
N ALA A 123 7.25 -0.84 42.89
CA ALA A 123 5.87 -0.64 43.30
C ALA A 123 5.04 -1.91 43.15
N VAL A 124 4.04 -2.06 44.02
CA VAL A 124 2.94 -3.01 43.87
C VAL A 124 1.64 -2.24 43.96
N VAL A 125 0.82 -2.32 42.92
CA VAL A 125 -0.44 -1.58 42.82
C VAL A 125 -1.56 -2.55 42.48
N THR A 126 -2.61 -2.55 43.29
CA THR A 126 -3.83 -3.33 43.02
C THR A 126 -4.94 -2.39 42.58
N TYR A 127 -5.71 -2.80 41.59
CA TYR A 127 -6.83 -2.06 41.02
C TYR A 127 -8.09 -2.90 41.01
N ASP A 128 -9.22 -2.24 41.25
CA ASP A 128 -10.54 -2.76 40.88
C ASP A 128 -10.82 -2.35 39.44
N VAL A 129 -11.21 -3.32 38.61
CA VAL A 129 -11.62 -3.14 37.22
C VAL A 129 -13.13 -3.31 37.14
N ASN A 130 -13.83 -2.31 36.63
CA ASN A 130 -15.29 -2.30 36.51
C ASN A 130 -15.70 -1.79 35.13
N GLY A 131 -16.82 -2.27 34.59
CA GLY A 131 -17.38 -1.77 33.34
C GLY A 131 -17.87 -2.89 32.44
N SER A 132 -17.26 -3.00 31.26
CA SER A 132 -17.49 -4.09 30.31
C SER A 132 -17.00 -5.42 30.86
N GLU A 133 -15.94 -5.37 31.68
CA GLU A 133 -15.39 -6.48 32.45
C GLU A 133 -15.37 -6.10 33.94
N GLU A 134 -15.54 -7.09 34.80
CA GLU A 134 -15.42 -6.94 36.25
C GLU A 134 -14.30 -7.84 36.75
N GLY A 135 -13.38 -7.30 37.54
CA GLY A 135 -12.19 -8.05 37.93
C GLY A 135 -11.20 -7.24 38.74
N THR A 136 -10.00 -7.80 38.86
CA THR A 136 -8.88 -7.18 39.55
C THR A 136 -7.67 -7.15 38.66
N LYS A 137 -6.85 -6.11 38.85
CA LYS A 137 -5.57 -5.98 38.17
C LYS A 137 -4.47 -5.69 39.19
N THR A 138 -3.33 -6.37 39.08
CA THR A 138 -2.16 -6.08 39.92
C THR A 138 -0.98 -5.73 39.03
N LEU A 139 -0.40 -4.56 39.29
CA LEU A 139 0.78 -4.04 38.62
C LEU A 139 1.97 -4.15 39.56
N TYR A 140 3.00 -4.85 39.11
CA TYR A 140 4.29 -4.97 39.75
C TYR A 140 5.33 -4.19 38.96
N ILE A 141 6.14 -3.41 39.64
CA ILE A 141 7.19 -2.59 39.04
C ILE A 141 8.45 -2.84 39.84
N ASP A 142 9.54 -3.16 39.18
CA ASP A 142 10.86 -3.30 39.79
C ASP A 142 11.94 -2.63 38.93
N MET A 143 13.11 -2.39 39.53
CA MET A 143 14.24 -1.72 38.89
C MET A 143 13.86 -0.41 38.20
N GLY A 144 12.99 0.39 38.83
CA GLY A 144 12.54 1.68 38.31
C GLY A 144 11.72 1.60 37.03
N GLY A 145 11.19 0.43 36.69
CA GLY A 145 10.35 0.19 35.51
C GLY A 145 11.02 -0.54 34.35
N TYR A 146 12.27 -1.00 34.54
CA TYR A 146 12.88 -1.99 33.65
C TYR A 146 12.11 -3.31 33.67
N LYS A 147 11.64 -3.74 34.84
CA LYS A 147 10.71 -4.88 34.97
C LYS A 147 9.33 -4.39 35.36
N VAL A 148 8.32 -4.73 34.57
CA VAL A 148 6.91 -4.43 34.87
C VAL A 148 6.07 -5.66 34.58
N ALA A 149 5.24 -6.10 35.52
CA ALA A 149 4.30 -7.19 35.30
C ALA A 149 2.88 -6.73 35.64
N GLU A 150 1.96 -6.84 34.70
CA GLU A 150 0.53 -6.62 34.90
C GLU A 150 -0.18 -7.98 34.89
N TYR A 151 -0.85 -8.32 35.99
CA TYR A 151 -1.73 -9.48 36.09
C TYR A 151 -3.18 -9.02 36.10
N ARG A 152 -4.03 -9.59 35.25
CA ARG A 152 -5.46 -9.30 35.20
C ARG A 152 -6.23 -10.59 35.49
N GLU A 153 -7.22 -10.48 36.37
CA GLU A 153 -8.18 -11.55 36.67
C GLU A 153 -9.59 -11.03 36.41
N VAL A 154 -10.23 -11.53 35.34
CA VAL A 154 -11.58 -11.15 34.94
C VAL A 154 -12.57 -12.21 35.42
N GLN A 155 -13.68 -11.76 36.00
CA GLN A 155 -14.76 -12.63 36.46
C GLN A 155 -15.83 -12.75 35.40
N HIS A 156 -15.96 -13.94 34.83
CA HIS A 156 -17.09 -14.31 33.97
C HIS A 156 -18.18 -14.99 34.82
N LYS A 157 -19.41 -15.08 34.30
CA LYS A 157 -20.54 -15.69 35.03
C LYS A 157 -20.30 -17.12 35.52
N LYS A 158 -19.37 -17.86 34.89
CA LYS A 158 -19.09 -19.28 35.17
C LYS A 158 -17.61 -19.64 35.21
N SER A 159 -16.72 -18.70 34.95
CA SER A 159 -15.27 -18.91 34.90
C SER A 159 -14.54 -17.68 35.40
N LYS A 160 -13.26 -17.85 35.69
CA LYS A 160 -12.33 -16.74 35.86
C LYS A 160 -11.28 -16.91 34.79
N GLU A 161 -10.97 -15.82 34.13
CA GLU A 161 -9.90 -15.75 33.15
C GLU A 161 -8.74 -15.00 33.79
N LYS A 162 -7.54 -15.53 33.62
CA LYS A 162 -6.32 -14.92 34.15
C LYS A 162 -5.32 -14.75 33.02
N THR A 163 -4.81 -13.54 32.90
CA THR A 163 -3.78 -13.18 31.94
C THR A 163 -2.69 -12.38 32.62
N ALA A 164 -1.49 -12.40 32.05
CA ALA A 164 -0.41 -11.50 32.46
C ALA A 164 0.31 -10.91 31.26
N SER A 165 0.86 -9.71 31.43
CA SER A 165 1.82 -9.11 30.54
C SER A 165 3.06 -8.73 31.35
N ILE A 166 4.22 -9.26 30.98
CA ILE A 166 5.49 -9.02 31.64
C ILE A 166 6.39 -8.29 30.66
N MET A 167 6.85 -7.10 31.03
CA MET A 167 7.82 -6.30 30.29
C MET A 167 9.17 -6.35 31.02
N ILE A 168 10.23 -6.72 30.31
CA ILE A 168 11.62 -6.69 30.79
C ILE A 168 12.46 -5.96 29.75
N GLY A 169 12.80 -4.70 30.02
CA GLY A 169 13.44 -3.83 29.04
C GLY A 169 12.54 -3.61 27.83
N ALA A 170 12.98 -4.06 26.65
CA ALA A 170 12.17 -4.03 25.44
C ALA A 170 11.34 -5.30 25.23
N ASP A 171 11.55 -6.36 26.00
CA ASP A 171 10.83 -7.62 25.82
C ASP A 171 9.46 -7.54 26.48
N VAL A 172 8.43 -7.99 25.77
CA VAL A 172 7.07 -8.12 26.28
C VAL A 172 6.64 -9.57 26.14
N ILE A 173 6.28 -10.18 27.25
CA ILE A 173 5.79 -11.55 27.35
C ILE A 173 4.31 -11.49 27.72
N GLY A 174 3.44 -11.89 26.80
CA GLY A 174 2.04 -12.15 27.08
C GLY A 174 1.86 -13.57 27.60
N ILE A 175 1.02 -13.76 28.62
CA ILE A 175 0.75 -15.07 29.24
C ILE A 175 -0.76 -15.28 29.32
N ASP A 176 -1.21 -16.41 28.78
CA ASP A 176 -2.57 -16.94 28.94
C ASP A 176 -2.53 -18.14 29.90
N PHE A 177 -3.18 -18.01 31.06
CA PHE A 177 -3.16 -19.06 32.08
C PHE A 177 -4.16 -20.19 31.82
N ASP A 178 -5.18 -19.94 30.99
CA ASP A 178 -6.20 -20.93 30.65
C ASP A 178 -5.64 -21.89 29.59
N ASP A 179 -4.98 -21.34 28.57
CA ASP A 179 -4.30 -22.11 27.52
C ASP A 179 -2.90 -22.60 27.92
N LYS A 180 -2.35 -22.06 29.01
CA LYS A 180 -0.97 -22.30 29.46
C LYS A 180 0.06 -21.99 28.37
N SER A 181 -0.12 -20.86 27.71
CA SER A 181 0.77 -20.39 26.65
C SER A 181 1.37 -19.04 27.02
N ALA A 182 2.55 -18.77 26.50
CA ALA A 182 3.24 -17.52 26.62
C ALA A 182 3.93 -17.16 25.31
N THR A 183 3.84 -15.89 24.93
CA THR A 183 4.45 -15.37 23.70
C THR A 183 5.31 -14.17 24.05
N LYS A 184 6.60 -14.23 23.67
CA LYS A 184 7.53 -13.12 23.77
C LYS A 184 7.61 -12.36 22.45
N VAL A 185 7.61 -11.05 22.55
CA VAL A 185 7.70 -10.07 21.46
C VAL A 185 8.64 -8.96 21.89
N HIS A 186 9.56 -8.55 21.02
CA HIS A 186 10.33 -7.32 21.23
C HIS A 186 9.47 -6.09 20.95
N ASN A 187 9.53 -5.08 21.83
CA ASN A 187 8.81 -3.81 21.72
C ASN A 187 9.75 -2.71 21.19
N PRO A 188 9.61 -2.30 19.91
CA PRO A 188 10.49 -1.31 19.29
C PRO A 188 10.40 0.05 19.97
N LEU A 189 9.23 0.42 20.47
CA LEU A 189 9.02 1.69 21.15
C LEU A 189 9.72 1.72 22.51
N ALA A 190 9.67 0.62 23.27
CA ALA A 190 10.39 0.52 24.55
C ALA A 190 11.90 0.64 24.32
N TYR A 191 12.44 0.00 23.28
CA TYR A 191 13.83 0.15 22.87
C TYR A 191 14.17 1.60 22.46
N ALA A 192 13.38 2.21 21.59
CA ALA A 192 13.61 3.56 21.08
C ALA A 192 13.56 4.64 22.18
N LEU A 193 12.73 4.43 23.21
CA LEU A 193 12.62 5.34 24.34
C LEU A 193 13.68 5.12 25.42
N ALA A 194 14.34 3.97 25.46
CA ALA A 194 15.37 3.67 26.47
C ALA A 194 16.57 4.61 26.34
N ASN A 195 16.74 5.45 27.35
CA ASN A 195 17.79 6.44 27.49
C ASN A 195 17.89 6.85 28.99
N PRO A 196 19.07 6.72 29.62
CA PRO A 196 19.24 6.94 31.05
C PRO A 196 19.10 8.43 31.45
N ASP A 197 19.31 9.34 30.51
CA ASP A 197 19.22 10.79 30.71
C ASP A 197 17.83 11.34 30.35
N ARG A 198 16.87 10.47 29.98
CA ARG A 198 15.53 10.89 29.59
C ARG A 198 14.73 11.40 30.78
N ASP A 199 14.14 12.58 30.62
CA ASP A 199 13.06 13.03 31.48
C ASP A 199 11.77 12.29 31.10
N TRP A 200 11.44 11.26 31.87
CA TRP A 200 10.28 10.42 31.63
C TRP A 200 8.95 11.09 32.00
N GLU A 201 8.96 12.08 32.89
CA GLU A 201 7.77 12.85 33.21
C GLU A 201 7.42 13.75 32.03
N GLU A 202 8.38 14.53 31.54
CA GLU A 202 8.20 15.36 30.35
C GLU A 202 7.87 14.51 29.11
N THR A 203 8.55 13.37 28.93
CA THR A 203 8.25 12.45 27.82
C THR A 203 6.80 11.95 27.90
N ALA A 204 6.32 11.54 29.08
CA ALA A 204 4.95 11.05 29.26
C ALA A 204 3.91 12.16 29.03
N GLU A 205 4.15 13.37 29.55
CA GLU A 205 3.28 14.53 29.32
C GLU A 205 3.19 14.85 27.82
N ASN A 206 4.33 14.89 27.11
CA ASN A 206 4.38 15.10 25.66
C ASN A 206 3.58 14.04 24.90
N ILE A 207 3.71 12.75 25.26
CA ILE A 207 2.93 11.67 24.62
C ILE A 207 1.43 11.89 24.84
N LEU A 208 1.01 12.25 26.06
CA LEU A 208 -0.40 12.54 26.36
C LEU A 208 -0.93 13.73 25.56
N GLU A 209 -0.17 14.82 25.47
CA GLU A 209 -0.58 15.99 24.71
C GLU A 209 -0.68 15.72 23.20
N HIS A 210 0.30 15.02 22.63
CA HIS A 210 0.30 14.64 21.21
C HIS A 210 -0.83 13.67 20.87
N THR A 211 -1.29 12.87 21.83
CA THR A 211 -2.46 11.97 21.68
C THR A 211 -3.80 12.65 22.00
N GLY A 212 -3.79 13.97 22.24
CA GLY A 212 -5.00 14.79 22.40
C GLY A 212 -5.52 14.91 23.84
N PHE A 213 -4.82 14.36 24.82
CA PHE A 213 -5.12 14.60 26.23
C PHE A 213 -4.70 16.00 26.64
N LYS A 214 -5.44 16.56 27.59
CA LYS A 214 -5.13 17.84 28.22
C LYS A 214 -5.18 17.69 29.72
N LYS A 215 -4.23 18.28 30.42
CA LYS A 215 -4.27 18.42 31.88
C LYS A 215 -5.44 19.35 32.25
N THR A 216 -6.44 18.84 32.96
CA THR A 216 -7.67 19.57 33.32
C THR A 216 -7.81 19.86 34.80
N GLY A 217 -6.95 19.31 35.64
CA GLY A 217 -6.91 19.62 37.06
C GLY A 217 -6.05 18.66 37.87
N GLN A 218 -6.28 18.64 39.16
CA GLN A 218 -5.64 17.74 40.11
C GLN A 218 -6.68 17.13 41.04
N GLU A 219 -6.51 15.87 41.42
CA GLU A 219 -7.40 15.18 42.35
C GLU A 219 -6.59 14.20 43.21
N THR A 220 -6.99 14.02 44.46
CA THR A 220 -6.28 13.12 45.38
C THR A 220 -6.87 11.71 45.34
N ILE A 221 -6.03 10.71 45.09
CA ILE A 221 -6.37 9.28 45.13
C ILE A 221 -5.45 8.57 46.11
N LEU A 222 -6.01 7.83 47.07
CA LEU A 222 -5.25 7.12 48.12
C LEU A 222 -4.21 8.02 48.84
N GLY A 223 -4.55 9.30 49.03
CA GLY A 223 -3.66 10.28 49.67
C GLY A 223 -2.54 10.83 48.77
N ARG A 224 -2.59 10.56 47.47
CA ARG A 224 -1.61 11.01 46.47
C ARG A 224 -2.27 12.00 45.51
N GLU A 225 -1.67 13.17 45.36
CA GLU A 225 -2.15 14.22 44.44
C GLU A 225 -1.83 13.82 43.00
N CYS A 226 -2.86 13.52 42.22
CA CYS A 226 -2.73 13.09 40.83
C CYS A 226 -3.05 14.24 39.90
N ASP A 227 -2.30 14.33 38.80
CA ASP A 227 -2.68 15.16 37.67
C ASP A 227 -3.79 14.47 36.88
N LEU A 228 -4.88 15.20 36.65
CA LEU A 228 -6.02 14.74 35.87
C LEU A 228 -5.83 15.16 34.42
N TRP A 229 -5.71 14.16 33.54
CA TRP A 229 -5.67 14.34 32.09
C TRP A 229 -6.97 13.87 31.46
N GLN A 230 -7.44 14.60 30.44
CA GLN A 230 -8.71 14.32 29.77
C GLN A 230 -8.63 14.48 28.25
N HIS A 231 -9.20 13.51 27.53
CA HIS A 231 -9.48 13.60 26.10
C HIS A 231 -10.92 13.12 25.85
N GLY A 232 -11.81 14.06 25.52
CA GLY A 232 -13.24 13.76 25.36
C GLY A 232 -13.86 13.18 26.64
N LYS A 233 -14.28 11.90 26.57
CA LYS A 233 -14.82 11.14 27.73
C LYS A 233 -13.75 10.34 28.49
N MET A 234 -12.54 10.23 27.94
CA MET A 234 -11.44 9.52 28.58
C MET A 234 -10.82 10.40 29.65
N LYS A 235 -10.52 9.82 30.81
CA LYS A 235 -9.85 10.51 31.92
C LYS A 235 -8.81 9.59 32.55
N ILE A 236 -7.66 10.13 32.89
CA ILE A 236 -6.60 9.41 33.61
C ILE A 236 -6.06 10.29 34.74
N TRP A 237 -5.77 9.66 35.87
CA TRP A 237 -5.20 10.28 37.05
C TRP A 237 -3.81 9.70 37.25
N VAL A 238 -2.80 10.54 37.04
CA VAL A 238 -1.39 10.13 37.06
C VAL A 238 -0.70 10.76 38.26
N TRP A 239 -0.03 9.94 39.05
CA TRP A 239 0.82 10.37 40.15
C TRP A 239 2.22 9.81 39.93
N ASP A 240 3.22 10.67 39.76
CA ASP A 240 4.63 10.28 39.60
C ASP A 240 4.85 9.23 38.49
N GLY A 241 4.21 9.46 37.32
CA GLY A 241 4.18 8.54 36.17
C GLY A 241 3.28 7.31 36.34
N LEU A 242 2.75 7.05 37.54
CA LEU A 242 1.90 5.92 37.82
C LEU A 242 0.41 6.30 37.68
N THR A 243 -0.32 5.60 36.82
CA THR A 243 -1.77 5.79 36.69
C THR A 243 -2.49 5.16 37.87
N LEU A 244 -3.17 5.97 38.69
CA LEU A 244 -3.94 5.49 39.86
C LEU A 244 -5.42 5.31 39.56
N LYS A 245 -5.93 5.96 38.50
CA LYS A 245 -7.29 5.76 38.03
C LYS A 245 -7.37 6.06 36.54
N SER A 246 -8.22 5.32 35.84
CA SER A 246 -8.54 5.58 34.45
C SER A 246 -10.03 5.37 34.21
N VAL A 247 -10.56 6.12 33.24
CA VAL A 247 -11.94 6.01 32.76
C VAL A 247 -11.88 6.02 31.25
N TYR A 248 -12.31 4.93 30.61
CA TYR A 248 -12.38 4.76 29.16
C TYR A 248 -13.79 4.28 28.79
N GLY A 249 -14.66 5.22 28.40
CA GLY A 249 -16.05 4.87 28.09
C GLY A 249 -16.82 4.41 29.33
N ARG A 250 -17.10 3.12 29.43
CA ARG A 250 -17.75 2.49 30.60
C ARG A 250 -16.76 1.81 31.54
N ASP A 251 -15.52 1.63 31.08
CA ASP A 251 -14.49 0.91 31.82
C ASP A 251 -13.78 1.87 32.76
N VAL A 252 -13.66 1.46 34.01
CA VAL A 252 -13.07 2.22 35.10
C VAL A 252 -12.11 1.32 35.84
N GLU A 253 -10.84 1.69 35.84
CA GLU A 253 -9.84 1.08 36.70
C GLU A 253 -9.53 2.06 37.84
N THR A 254 -9.57 1.60 39.09
CA THR A 254 -9.24 2.45 40.25
C THR A 254 -8.31 1.69 41.18
N ALA A 255 -7.16 2.28 41.50
CA ALA A 255 -6.22 1.74 42.45
C ALA A 255 -6.87 1.63 43.84
N THR A 256 -6.76 0.46 44.45
CA THR A 256 -7.24 0.15 45.80
C THR A 256 -6.11 0.06 46.82
N ASN A 257 -4.88 -0.24 46.36
CA ASN A 257 -3.69 -0.31 47.19
C ASN A 257 -2.44 0.09 46.38
N VAL A 258 -1.53 0.84 47.00
CA VAL A 258 -0.26 1.28 46.39
C VAL A 258 0.86 1.14 47.41
N GLN A 259 1.81 0.24 47.14
CA GLN A 259 3.02 0.06 47.94
C GLN A 259 4.24 0.48 47.13
N ILE A 260 5.06 1.39 47.67
CA ILE A 260 6.24 1.93 47.00
C ILE A 260 7.49 1.53 47.79
N ASP A 261 8.52 1.07 47.09
CA ASP A 261 9.83 0.69 47.64
C ASP A 261 9.74 -0.32 48.80
N LYS A 262 8.83 -1.30 48.65
CA LYS A 262 8.66 -2.43 49.57
C LYS A 262 9.20 -3.75 49.04
N GLY A 263 9.76 -3.74 47.82
CA GLY A 263 10.22 -4.94 47.12
C GLY A 263 9.08 -5.68 46.42
N VAL A 264 9.46 -6.46 45.42
CA VAL A 264 8.54 -7.25 44.57
C VAL A 264 9.04 -8.70 44.53
N PRO A 265 8.16 -9.71 44.66
CA PRO A 265 8.53 -11.11 44.47
C PRO A 265 9.07 -11.32 43.05
N GLN A 266 10.22 -11.98 42.89
CA GLN A 266 10.87 -12.07 41.56
C GLN A 266 10.16 -13.03 40.60
N ASP A 267 9.44 -14.02 41.14
CA ASP A 267 8.64 -15.00 40.40
C ASP A 267 7.49 -14.38 39.60
N VAL A 268 7.08 -13.14 39.90
CA VAL A 268 6.06 -12.42 39.12
C VAL A 268 6.58 -11.93 37.76
N PHE A 269 7.89 -12.02 37.52
CA PHE A 269 8.52 -11.65 36.25
C PHE A 269 8.95 -12.87 35.43
N GLU A 270 8.54 -14.08 35.85
CA GLU A 270 8.89 -15.34 35.20
C GLU A 270 7.64 -16.00 34.59
N VAL A 271 7.84 -16.71 33.48
CA VAL A 271 6.79 -17.56 32.91
C VAL A 271 6.65 -18.80 33.80
N PRO A 272 5.44 -19.19 34.23
CA PRO A 272 5.25 -20.36 35.07
C PRO A 272 5.74 -21.65 34.40
N GLU A 273 6.27 -22.58 35.20
CA GLU A 273 6.72 -23.88 34.70
C GLU A 273 5.57 -24.65 34.01
N GLY A 274 5.87 -25.24 32.85
CA GLY A 274 4.94 -26.07 32.09
C GLY A 274 4.03 -25.32 31.12
N PHE A 275 4.29 -24.03 30.88
CA PHE A 275 3.65 -23.26 29.81
C PHE A 275 4.38 -23.50 28.48
N GLU A 276 3.63 -23.53 27.38
CA GLU A 276 4.20 -23.45 26.04
C GLU A 276 4.73 -22.02 25.82
N TYR A 277 5.96 -21.91 25.32
CA TYR A 277 6.64 -20.62 25.17
C TYR A 277 7.08 -20.44 23.72
N GLU A 278 6.57 -19.38 23.09
CA GLU A 278 6.91 -18.97 21.74
C GLU A 278 7.60 -17.59 21.78
N GLU A 279 8.61 -17.41 20.94
CA GLU A 279 9.30 -16.14 20.78
C GLU A 279 9.16 -15.70 19.32
N ILE A 280 8.57 -14.52 19.11
CA ILE A 280 8.44 -13.89 17.80
C ILE A 280 9.65 -12.98 17.64
N ASN A 281 10.48 -13.29 16.66
CA ASN A 281 11.71 -12.56 16.39
C ASN A 281 11.45 -11.32 15.55
N ALA A 282 12.42 -10.42 15.46
CA ALA A 282 12.34 -9.21 14.68
C ALA A 282 12.07 -9.51 13.20
N GLY A 283 12.68 -10.55 12.63
CA GLY A 283 12.44 -10.96 11.24
C GLY A 283 11.02 -11.43 10.95
N ASP A 284 10.29 -11.91 11.97
CA ASP A 284 8.88 -12.28 11.84
C ASP A 284 7.95 -11.05 11.93
N MET A 285 8.35 -10.02 12.69
CA MET A 285 7.60 -8.76 12.81
C MET A 285 7.89 -7.79 11.67
N PHE A 286 9.13 -7.85 11.17
CA PHE A 286 9.68 -6.99 10.14
C PHE A 286 10.19 -7.88 9.00
N PRO A 287 9.30 -8.38 8.14
CA PRO A 287 9.73 -9.18 7.01
C PRO A 287 10.66 -8.33 6.14
N GLU A 288 11.84 -8.87 5.83
CA GLU A 288 12.77 -8.24 4.90
C GLU A 288 12.06 -8.00 3.57
N ILE A 289 12.07 -6.76 3.12
CA ILE A 289 11.67 -6.41 1.75
C ILE A 289 12.97 -6.30 0.99
N SER A 290 13.21 -7.22 0.05
CA SER A 290 14.43 -7.15 -0.74
C SER A 290 14.38 -5.92 -1.66
N GLU A 291 15.53 -5.26 -1.86
CA GLU A 291 15.61 -4.16 -2.81
C GLU A 291 15.21 -4.60 -4.23
N ASP A 292 15.45 -5.87 -4.56
CA ASP A 292 15.09 -6.44 -5.86
C ASP A 292 13.57 -6.65 -5.99
N ASP A 293 12.88 -7.10 -4.94
CA ASP A 293 11.41 -7.19 -4.93
C ASP A 293 10.75 -5.81 -4.93
N ALA A 294 11.37 -4.83 -4.25
CA ALA A 294 10.92 -3.45 -4.28
C ALA A 294 11.06 -2.84 -5.68
N LYS A 295 12.22 -3.02 -6.33
CA LYS A 295 12.46 -2.59 -7.71
C LYS A 295 11.53 -3.29 -8.69
N ALA A 296 11.34 -4.60 -8.56
CA ALA A 296 10.43 -5.38 -9.40
C ALA A 296 8.95 -4.96 -9.27
N ALA A 297 8.56 -4.28 -8.19
CA ALA A 297 7.21 -3.71 -8.05
C ALA A 297 7.02 -2.40 -8.85
N PHE A 298 8.12 -1.78 -9.30
CA PHE A 298 8.15 -0.60 -10.16
C PHE A 298 8.59 -0.94 -11.60
N ASP A 299 9.43 -1.95 -11.77
CA ASP A 299 9.90 -2.47 -13.07
C ASP A 299 8.86 -3.41 -13.71
N GLU A 300 7.75 -2.86 -14.22
CA GLU A 300 6.96 -3.51 -15.30
C GLU A 300 7.42 -2.98 -16.69
N ASP A 301 8.74 -2.87 -16.90
CA ASP A 301 9.31 -1.98 -17.93
C ASP A 301 10.00 -2.68 -19.12
N GLU A 302 10.67 -3.84 -18.95
CA GLU A 302 11.42 -4.44 -20.08
C GLU A 302 10.50 -4.89 -21.24
N ASP A 303 9.35 -5.48 -20.97
CA ASP A 303 8.37 -5.87 -22.01
C ASP A 303 7.59 -4.65 -22.56
N ARG A 304 7.48 -3.58 -21.78
CA ARG A 304 6.73 -2.36 -22.14
C ARG A 304 7.51 -1.51 -23.12
N ASP A 305 8.81 -1.36 -22.88
CA ASP A 305 9.70 -0.57 -23.72
C ASP A 305 9.83 -1.16 -25.14
N GLU A 306 9.94 -2.49 -25.28
CA GLU A 306 9.95 -3.16 -26.58
C GLU A 306 8.61 -2.95 -27.33
N PHE A 307 7.49 -3.00 -26.61
CA PHE A 307 6.17 -2.74 -27.19
C PHE A 307 5.96 -1.29 -27.62
N LEU A 308 6.48 -0.32 -26.85
CA LEU A 308 6.44 1.10 -27.20
C LEU A 308 7.30 1.41 -28.43
N ASP A 309 8.44 0.74 -28.61
CA ASP A 309 9.27 0.86 -29.82
C ASP A 309 8.52 0.32 -31.07
N GLU A 310 7.75 -0.76 -30.90
CA GLU A 310 6.91 -1.32 -31.98
C GLU A 310 5.75 -0.38 -32.33
N ILE A 311 5.05 0.16 -31.32
CA ILE A 311 3.86 0.98 -31.54
C ILE A 311 4.16 2.33 -32.20
N GLU A 312 5.37 2.88 -32.03
CA GLU A 312 5.77 4.12 -32.68
C GLU A 312 5.70 4.02 -34.21
N ASN A 313 5.98 2.81 -34.74
CA ASN A 313 6.06 2.52 -36.18
C ASN A 313 4.82 1.81 -36.74
N MET A 314 3.90 1.37 -35.88
CA MET A 314 2.70 0.60 -36.24
C MET A 314 1.54 1.51 -36.69
N THR A 315 0.74 1.09 -37.66
CA THR A 315 -0.50 1.82 -38.01
C THR A 315 -1.63 1.54 -37.02
N TYR A 316 -2.64 2.42 -36.98
CA TYR A 316 -3.83 2.18 -36.15
C TYR A 316 -4.55 0.89 -36.58
N SER A 317 -4.62 0.65 -37.89
CA SER A 317 -5.23 -0.54 -38.46
C SER A 317 -4.50 -1.83 -38.07
N GLU A 318 -3.17 -1.82 -37.97
CA GLU A 318 -2.36 -2.93 -37.47
C GLU A 318 -2.57 -3.15 -35.95
N TYR A 319 -2.48 -2.08 -35.17
CA TYR A 319 -2.72 -2.11 -33.72
C TYR A 319 -4.12 -2.64 -33.37
N LYS A 320 -5.14 -2.18 -34.07
CA LYS A 320 -6.54 -2.59 -33.89
C LYS A 320 -6.74 -4.08 -34.13
N VAL A 321 -5.99 -4.70 -35.05
CA VAL A 321 -6.05 -6.15 -35.28
C VAL A 321 -5.49 -6.89 -34.08
N ILE A 322 -4.33 -6.49 -33.58
CA ILE A 322 -3.67 -7.12 -32.43
C ILE A 322 -4.56 -7.05 -31.18
N VAL A 323 -5.09 -5.86 -30.86
CA VAL A 323 -5.94 -5.66 -29.67
C VAL A 323 -7.24 -6.48 -29.74
N LEU A 324 -7.86 -6.60 -30.93
CA LEU A 324 -9.09 -7.37 -31.09
C LEU A 324 -8.85 -8.89 -31.15
N GLU A 325 -7.62 -9.35 -31.38
CA GLU A 325 -7.24 -10.76 -31.23
C GLU A 325 -7.16 -11.16 -29.76
N GLU A 326 -6.69 -10.26 -28.89
CA GLU A 326 -6.58 -10.50 -27.45
C GLU A 326 -7.89 -10.23 -26.70
N ASP A 327 -8.56 -9.11 -26.99
CA ASP A 327 -9.85 -8.74 -26.42
C ASP A 327 -10.87 -8.31 -27.50
N PRO A 328 -11.67 -9.25 -28.03
CA PRO A 328 -12.70 -8.98 -29.02
C PRO A 328 -13.85 -8.08 -28.51
N GLY A 329 -13.92 -7.80 -27.20
CA GLY A 329 -14.98 -7.03 -26.55
C GLY A 329 -14.77 -5.52 -26.54
N LEU A 330 -13.57 -5.04 -26.87
CA LEU A 330 -13.22 -3.63 -26.83
C LEU A 330 -13.94 -2.80 -27.89
N SER A 331 -14.38 -1.59 -27.49
CA SER A 331 -14.98 -0.65 -28.44
C SER A 331 -13.91 0.03 -29.29
N ASP A 332 -14.25 0.35 -30.54
CA ASP A 332 -13.36 1.09 -31.45
C ASP A 332 -12.89 2.44 -30.86
N GLN A 333 -13.70 3.06 -29.99
CA GLN A 333 -13.29 4.29 -29.31
C GLN A 333 -12.18 4.02 -28.29
N GLU A 334 -12.26 2.94 -27.50
CA GLU A 334 -11.23 2.55 -26.52
C GLU A 334 -9.92 2.16 -27.22
N ILE A 335 -10.01 1.49 -28.37
CA ILE A 335 -8.84 1.13 -29.18
C ILE A 335 -8.18 2.40 -29.76
N LYS A 336 -8.97 3.38 -30.23
CA LYS A 336 -8.44 4.67 -30.70
C LYS A 336 -7.75 5.46 -29.60
N GLN A 337 -8.33 5.49 -28.40
CA GLN A 337 -7.74 6.20 -27.27
C GLN A 337 -6.44 5.54 -26.80
N SER A 338 -6.43 4.21 -26.66
CA SER A 338 -5.22 3.48 -26.25
C SER A 338 -4.09 3.62 -27.27
N TYR A 339 -4.38 3.50 -28.58
CA TYR A 339 -3.39 3.72 -29.63
C TYR A 339 -2.73 5.10 -29.57
N LEU A 340 -3.53 6.16 -29.41
CA LEU A 340 -3.00 7.54 -29.31
C LEU A 340 -2.20 7.75 -28.02
N TYR A 341 -2.67 7.19 -26.91
CA TYR A 341 -1.97 7.28 -25.63
C TYR A 341 -0.58 6.64 -25.71
N LEU A 342 -0.52 5.38 -26.18
CA LEU A 342 0.72 4.61 -26.28
C LEU A 342 1.69 5.19 -27.31
N ARG A 343 1.23 5.69 -28.47
CA ARG A 343 2.12 6.39 -29.41
C ARG A 343 2.67 7.70 -28.85
N GLN A 344 1.88 8.44 -28.08
CA GLN A 344 2.35 9.66 -27.42
C GLN A 344 3.37 9.34 -26.32
N GLU A 345 3.18 8.23 -25.60
CA GLU A 345 4.12 7.72 -24.62
C GLU A 345 5.45 7.28 -25.23
N ALA A 346 5.42 6.47 -26.29
CA ALA A 346 6.61 6.04 -27.03
C ALA A 346 7.46 7.24 -27.51
N LYS A 347 6.82 8.26 -28.10
CA LYS A 347 7.52 9.48 -28.54
C LYS A 347 8.09 10.33 -27.38
N ARG A 348 7.50 10.27 -26.19
CA ARG A 348 8.01 11.02 -25.02
C ARG A 348 9.32 10.42 -24.52
N ARG A 349 9.44 9.09 -24.46
CA ARG A 349 10.67 8.39 -24.06
C ARG A 349 11.91 8.92 -24.79
N HIS A 350 11.82 9.08 -26.12
CA HIS A 350 12.94 9.57 -26.93
C HIS A 350 13.25 11.08 -26.82
N ARG A 351 12.33 11.90 -26.30
CA ARG A 351 12.55 13.35 -26.14
C ARG A 351 13.28 13.72 -24.86
N ILE A 352 13.25 12.85 -23.86
CA ILE A 352 13.86 13.07 -22.55
C ILE A 352 15.35 12.68 -22.54
N GLU A 353 15.80 11.84 -23.49
CA GLU A 353 17.19 11.36 -23.61
C GLU A 353 18.11 12.24 -24.48
N GLU A 354 17.61 13.25 -25.18
CA GLU A 354 18.38 14.25 -25.98
C GLU A 354 18.69 15.53 -25.20
#